data_AF-A0A1A3CXW0-F1
#
_entry.id   AF-A0A1A3CXW0-F1
#
_cell.length_a   1.000
_cell.length_b   1.000
_cell.length_c   1.000
_cell.angle_alpha   90.00
_cell.angle_beta   90.00
_cell.angle_gamma   90.00
#
_symmetry.space_group_name_H-M   'P 1'
#
loop_
_entity.id
_entity.type
_entity.pdbx_description
1 polymer ?
#
loop_
_entity_poly.entity_id
_entity_poly.type
_entity_poly.pdbx_seq_one_letter_code
_entity_poly.pdbx_strand_id
1 'polypeptide(L)'
;MVAGGVLLIYVATVTQLSKVVEAVRAQQCWTEPRSWETLQRGWNVVGLAVRPQHSMRGHTAFLVAARRLAPGAVAPAPLGRKREGRDG
;
A
#
# COMPACT_ATOMS: atom_id res chain seq x y z
N MET A 1 7.16 19.26 -3.46
CA MET A 1 6.20 18.97 -2.37
C MET A 1 6.80 19.45 -1.06
N VAL A 2 6.00 20.00 -0.16
CA VAL A 2 6.45 20.45 1.17
C VAL A 2 6.74 19.26 2.09
N ALA A 3 7.60 19.46 3.09
CA ALA A 3 7.84 18.47 4.13
C ALA A 3 6.50 18.06 4.81
N GLY A 4 6.30 16.76 5.03
CA GLY A 4 5.07 16.19 5.56
C GLY A 4 3.95 15.95 4.54
N GLY A 5 4.09 16.45 3.30
CA GLY A 5 3.11 16.27 2.22
C GLY A 5 2.89 14.79 1.88
N VAL A 6 1.66 14.44 1.51
CA VAL A 6 1.26 13.06 1.19
C VAL A 6 1.34 12.82 -0.31
N LEU A 7 2.00 11.74 -0.69
CA LEU A 7 1.99 11.16 -2.04
C LEU A 7 1.05 9.95 -2.04
N LEU A 8 0.09 9.95 -2.96
CA LEU A 8 -0.77 8.79 -3.26
C LEU A 8 -0.62 8.42 -4.73
N ILE A 9 -0.39 7.14 -5.01
CA ILE A 9 -0.20 6.62 -6.36
C ILE A 9 -1.17 5.46 -6.59
N TYR A 10 -1.85 5.46 -7.74
CA TYR A 10 -2.84 4.45 -8.15
C TYR A 10 -2.29 3.67 -9.35
N VAL A 11 -2.10 2.36 -9.21
CA VAL A 11 -1.49 1.50 -10.24
C VAL A 11 -2.22 0.18 -10.41
N ALA A 12 -2.46 -0.24 -11.64
CA ALA A 12 -3.33 -1.37 -11.96
C ALA A 12 -2.63 -2.73 -11.84
N THR A 13 -1.30 -2.78 -11.88
CA THR A 13 -0.56 -4.05 -11.91
C THR A 13 0.45 -4.16 -10.79
N VAL A 14 0.75 -5.39 -10.38
CA VAL A 14 1.78 -5.69 -9.38
C VAL A 14 3.19 -5.29 -9.86
N THR A 15 3.44 -5.30 -11.17
CA THR A 15 4.72 -4.85 -11.74
C THR A 15 4.88 -3.33 -11.66
N GLN A 16 3.80 -2.58 -11.92
CA GLN A 16 3.77 -1.13 -11.70
C GLN A 16 3.92 -0.80 -10.21
N LEU A 17 3.22 -1.53 -9.33
CA LEU A 17 3.34 -1.40 -7.89
C LEU A 17 4.79 -1.55 -7.42
N SER A 18 5.43 -2.67 -7.77
CA SER A 18 6.83 -2.93 -7.43
C SER A 18 7.76 -1.81 -7.90
N LYS A 19 7.66 -1.43 -9.19
CA LYS A 19 8.49 -0.38 -9.77
C LYS A 19 8.32 0.96 -9.06
N VAL A 20 7.08 1.34 -8.74
CA VAL A 20 6.79 2.60 -8.05
C VAL A 20 7.35 2.60 -6.63
N VAL A 21 7.15 1.52 -5.86
CA VAL A 21 7.65 1.42 -4.49
C VAL A 21 9.17 1.55 -4.46
N GLU A 22 9.89 0.84 -5.32
CA GLU A 22 11.35 0.96 -5.40
C GLU A 22 11.79 2.35 -5.85
N ALA A 23 11.10 2.96 -6.82
CA ALA A 23 11.41 4.32 -7.26
C ALA A 23 11.19 5.37 -6.15
N VAL A 24 10.19 5.18 -5.29
CA VAL A 24 9.97 6.07 -4.13
C VAL A 24 11.07 5.87 -3.08
N ARG A 25 11.48 4.62 -2.80
CA ARG A 25 12.60 4.31 -1.89
C ARG A 25 13.92 4.90 -2.38
N ALA A 26 14.21 4.76 -3.68
CA ALA A 26 15.44 5.26 -4.29
C ALA A 26 15.62 6.78 -4.17
N GLN A 27 14.53 7.55 -4.01
CA GLN A 27 14.60 8.99 -3.82
C GLN A 27 15.06 9.41 -2.41
N GLN A 28 15.10 8.47 -1.44
CA GLN A 28 15.59 8.69 -0.06
C GLN A 28 14.99 9.89 0.68
N CYS A 29 13.84 10.38 0.22
CA CYS A 29 13.25 11.63 0.67
C CYS A 29 11.76 11.47 1.03
N TRP A 30 11.33 10.22 1.12
CA TRP A 30 9.99 9.77 1.48
C TRP A 30 10.08 8.80 2.65
N THR A 31 9.02 8.72 3.46
CA THR A 31 8.83 7.60 4.40
C THR A 31 8.71 6.28 3.63
N GLU A 32 8.90 5.16 4.32
CA GLU A 32 8.66 3.83 3.76
C GLU A 32 7.26 3.75 3.11
N PRO A 33 7.16 3.41 1.81
CA PRO A 33 5.87 3.37 1.13
C PRO A 33 4.97 2.26 1.67
N ARG A 34 3.74 2.61 2.06
CA ARG A 34 2.71 1.63 2.40
C ARG A 34 1.89 1.33 1.15
N SER A 35 1.73 0.06 0.83
CA SER A 35 0.95 -0.39 -0.34
C SER A 35 -0.21 -1.30 0.08
N TRP A 36 -1.37 -1.16 -0.55
CA TRP A 36 -2.53 -2.02 -0.30
C TRP A 36 -3.51 -2.02 -1.49
N GLU A 37 -4.43 -2.97 -1.47
CA GLU A 37 -5.65 -2.95 -2.28
C GLU A 37 -6.87 -3.15 -1.39
N THR A 38 -8.07 -2.96 -1.95
CA THR A 38 -9.33 -3.17 -1.23
C THR A 38 -10.30 -3.92 -2.12
N LEU A 39 -10.87 -4.99 -1.58
CA LEU A 39 -11.92 -5.77 -2.23
C LEU A 39 -13.26 -5.41 -1.60
N GLN A 40 -14.16 -4.84 -2.39
CA GLN A 40 -15.52 -4.52 -1.95
C GLN A 40 -16.47 -5.65 -2.35
N ARG A 41 -17.10 -6.29 -1.36
CA ARG A 41 -18.06 -7.38 -1.57
C ARG A 41 -19.44 -6.97 -1.08
N GLY A 42 -20.38 -6.83 -2.02
CA GLY A 42 -21.77 -6.53 -1.70
C GLY A 42 -22.48 -7.72 -1.07
N TRP A 43 -23.50 -7.43 -0.26
CA TRP A 43 -24.38 -8.42 0.35
C TRP A 43 -25.82 -8.21 -0.12
N ASN A 44 -26.56 -9.30 -0.29
CA ASN A 44 -28.00 -9.30 -0.42
C ASN A 44 -28.59 -9.57 0.98
N VAL A 45 -29.46 -8.68 1.45
CA VAL A 45 -30.11 -8.74 2.75
C VAL A 45 -31.60 -8.51 2.57
N VAL A 46 -32.32 -9.58 2.21
CA VAL A 46 -33.78 -9.54 1.96
C VAL A 46 -34.45 -10.67 2.73
N GLY A 47 -35.21 -10.31 3.77
CA GLY A 47 -35.89 -11.30 4.63
C GLY A 47 -34.92 -12.31 5.23
N LEU A 48 -35.18 -13.61 5.04
CA LEU A 48 -34.30 -14.71 5.47
C LEU A 48 -33.14 -14.97 4.51
N ALA A 49 -33.13 -14.35 3.33
CA ALA A 49 -32.05 -14.51 2.36
C ALA A 49 -30.94 -13.48 2.64
N VAL A 50 -30.05 -13.80 3.56
CA VAL A 50 -28.87 -13.00 3.91
C VAL A 50 -27.62 -13.71 3.41
N ARG A 51 -26.98 -13.16 2.37
CA ARG A 51 -25.82 -13.79 1.72
C ARG A 51 -24.99 -12.80 0.90
N PRO A 52 -23.72 -13.09 0.62
CA PRO A 52 -22.94 -12.30 -0.33
C PRO A 52 -23.55 -12.33 -1.73
N GLN A 53 -23.35 -11.24 -2.49
CA GLN A 53 -23.70 -11.21 -3.91
C GLN A 53 -22.92 -12.28 -4.70
N HIS A 54 -23.53 -12.81 -5.77
CA HIS A 54 -22.91 -13.85 -6.61
C HIS A 54 -21.74 -13.35 -7.43
N SER A 55 -21.68 -12.06 -7.72
CA SER A 55 -20.64 -11.43 -8.52
C SER A 55 -20.06 -10.24 -7.77
N MET A 56 -18.78 -9.98 -7.99
CA MET A 56 -18.10 -8.80 -7.50
C MET A 56 -16.98 -8.41 -8.46
N ARG A 57 -16.51 -7.16 -8.35
CA ARG A 57 -15.30 -6.73 -9.05
C ARG A 57 -14.08 -7.20 -8.26
N GLY A 58 -13.30 -8.11 -8.85
CA GLY A 58 -12.17 -8.75 -8.17
C GLY A 58 -10.97 -7.82 -7.94
N HIS A 59 -10.74 -6.86 -8.83
CA HIS A 59 -9.62 -5.93 -8.72
C HIS A 59 -9.90 -4.63 -9.50
N THR A 60 -9.25 -3.55 -9.07
CA THR A 60 -9.21 -2.28 -9.81
C THR A 60 -7.76 -1.79 -9.93
N ALA A 61 -7.12 -1.54 -8.79
CA ALA A 61 -5.74 -1.13 -8.67
C ALA A 61 -5.25 -1.28 -7.22
N PHE A 62 -3.95 -1.06 -7.05
CA PHE A 62 -3.30 -0.84 -5.77
C PHE A 62 -3.16 0.66 -5.49
N LEU A 63 -3.14 1.00 -4.21
CA LEU A 63 -2.75 2.31 -3.70
C LEU A 63 -1.38 2.21 -3.04
N VAL A 64 -0.53 3.20 -3.29
CA VAL A 64 0.75 3.42 -2.58
C VAL A 64 0.69 4.78 -1.89
N ALA A 65 0.99 4.83 -0.60
CA ALA A 65 1.06 6.05 0.17
C ALA A 65 2.44 6.25 0.81
N ALA A 66 2.95 7.48 0.75
CA ALA A 66 4.16 7.90 1.44
C ALA A 66 4.07 9.38 1.85
N ARG A 67 4.86 9.80 2.84
CA ARG A 67 4.99 11.21 3.24
C ARG A 67 6.37 11.75 2.92
N ARG A 68 6.44 13.00 2.46
CA ARG A 68 7.70 13.69 2.15
C ARG A 68 8.46 13.96 3.46
N LEU A 69 9.71 13.54 3.52
CA LEU A 69 10.60 13.86 4.63
C LEU A 69 11.02 15.34 4.61
N ALA A 70 11.36 15.90 5.76
CA ALA A 70 12.04 17.18 5.82
C ALA A 70 13.42 17.11 5.13
N PRO A 71 13.97 18.23 4.62
CA PRO A 71 15.33 18.26 4.09
C PRO A 71 16.34 17.73 5.12
N GLY A 72 17.21 16.81 4.69
CA GLY A 72 18.23 16.19 5.56
C GLY A 72 17.71 15.14 6.55
N ALA A 73 16.41 14.92 6.64
CA ALA A 73 15.85 13.87 7.49
C ALA A 73 16.06 12.49 6.84
N VAL A 74 16.48 11.53 7.65
CA VAL A 74 16.62 10.12 7.26
C VAL A 74 15.36 9.37 7.69
N ALA A 75 14.81 8.55 6.81
CA ALA A 75 13.66 7.72 7.15
C ALA A 75 14.03 6.75 8.30
N PRO A 76 13.14 6.55 9.29
CA PRO A 76 13.31 5.47 10.26
C PRO A 76 13.43 4.13 9.54
N ALA A 77 14.27 3.22 10.06
CA ALA A 77 14.42 1.89 9.49
C ALA A 77 13.06 1.18 9.41
N PRO A 78 12.74 0.47 8.31
CA PRO A 78 11.48 -0.23 8.16
C PRO A 78 11.23 -1.19 9.33
N LEU A 79 10.16 -0.96 10.09
CA LEU A 79 9.64 -1.90 11.08
C LEU A 79 9.09 -3.13 10.32
N GLY A 80 9.93 -4.11 10.01
CA GLY A 80 9.45 -5.28 9.27
C GLY A 80 10.45 -6.32 8.83
N ARG A 81 11.76 -6.05 8.77
CA ARG A 81 12.72 -7.15 8.59
C ARG A 81 12.84 -7.88 9.93
N LYS A 82 12.02 -8.92 10.12
CA LYS A 82 12.28 -9.95 11.13
C LYS A 82 13.77 -10.32 10.98
N ARG A 83 14.58 -10.07 12.01
CA ARG A 83 15.99 -10.49 11.99
C ARG A 83 15.98 -11.97 11.62
N GLU A 84 16.69 -12.31 10.54
CA GLU A 84 16.89 -13.69 10.16
C GLU A 84 17.42 -14.42 11.40
N GLY A 85 16.72 -15.49 11.77
CA GLY A 85 17.00 -16.26 12.98
C GLY A 85 18.48 -16.63 12.98
N ARG A 86 19.17 -16.26 14.05
CA ARG A 86 20.48 -16.81 14.36
C ARG A 86 20.20 -18.19 14.95
N ASP A 87 19.98 -19.17 14.06
CA ASP A 87 19.87 -20.57 14.44
C ASP A 87 21.27 -21.04 14.87
N GLY A 88 21.40 -21.35 16.15
CA GLY A 88 22.51 -22.11 16.73
C GLY A 88 22.15 -23.57 16.88
#